data_AF-A0A8D1W4Y9-F1
#
_entry.id   AF-A0A8D1W4Y9-F1
#
_cell.length_a   1.000
_cell.length_b   1.000
_cell.length_c   1.000
_cell.angle_alpha   90.00
_cell.angle_beta   90.00
_cell.angle_gamma   90.00
#
_symmetry.space_group_name_H-M   'P 1'
#
loop_
_entity.id
_entity.type
_entity.pdbx_description
1 polymer ?
#
loop_
_entity_poly.entity_id
_entity_poly.type
_entity_poly.pdbx_seq_one_letter_code
_entity_poly.pdbx_strand_id
1 'polypeptide(L)'
;MRTQIGSLALLSGLRIQRCCELRLWSQTRLRSGIEVAVKQKLFLESNRIPLHLKGGVAGALLYSATMILRVGCRLYQLAVASFPRKQV
;
A
#
# COMPACT_ATOMS: atom_id res chain seq x y z
N MET A 1 -26.41 -15.62 -49.13
CA MET A 1 -26.94 -15.32 -47.78
C MET A 1 -26.12 -15.95 -46.64
N ARG A 2 -24.77 -15.90 -46.66
CA ARG A 2 -23.91 -16.47 -45.58
C ARG A 2 -23.04 -15.45 -44.84
N THR A 3 -23.03 -14.18 -45.27
CA THR A 3 -22.16 -13.13 -44.70
C THR A 3 -22.82 -12.31 -43.58
N GLN A 4 -24.16 -12.34 -43.47
CA GLN A 4 -24.90 -11.60 -42.43
C GLN A 4 -24.83 -12.28 -41.05
N ILE A 5 -24.79 -13.62 -41.01
CA ILE A 5 -24.80 -14.39 -39.75
C ILE A 5 -23.47 -14.27 -38.99
N GLY A 6 -22.33 -14.24 -39.71
CA GLY A 6 -21.01 -14.09 -39.10
C GLY A 6 -20.77 -12.69 -38.50
N SER A 7 -21.30 -11.64 -39.13
CA SER A 7 -21.18 -10.26 -38.66
C SER A 7 -21.94 -10.03 -37.35
N LEU A 8 -23.16 -10.57 -37.23
CA LEU A 8 -23.97 -10.47 -36.01
C LEU A 8 -23.35 -11.24 -34.83
N ALA A 9 -22.75 -12.42 -35.09
CA ALA A 9 -22.05 -13.20 -34.07
C ALA A 9 -20.82 -12.47 -33.51
N LEU A 10 -20.03 -11.81 -34.36
CA LEU A 10 -18.87 -11.02 -33.96
C LEU A 10 -19.29 -9.79 -33.11
N LEU A 11 -20.37 -9.11 -33.49
CA LEU A 11 -20.90 -7.98 -32.73
C LEU A 11 -21.43 -8.41 -31.35
N SER A 12 -22.09 -9.57 -31.23
CA SER A 12 -22.49 -10.10 -29.92
C SER A 12 -21.28 -10.47 -29.03
N GLY A 13 -20.22 -11.04 -29.62
CA GLY A 13 -18.99 -11.37 -28.89
C GLY A 13 -18.28 -10.13 -28.35
N LEU A 14 -18.14 -9.08 -29.16
CA LEU A 14 -17.55 -7.79 -28.75
C LEU A 14 -18.36 -7.10 -27.64
N ARG A 15 -19.70 -7.23 -27.64
CA ARG A 15 -20.55 -6.70 -26.57
C ARG A 15 -20.34 -7.43 -25.23
N ILE A 16 -20.16 -8.75 -25.28
CA ILE A 16 -19.89 -9.56 -24.08
C ILE A 16 -18.51 -9.22 -23.51
N GLN A 17 -17.49 -9.13 -24.36
CA GLN A 17 -16.14 -8.70 -23.97
C GLN A 17 -16.17 -7.34 -23.24
N ARG A 18 -16.84 -6.35 -23.82
CA ARG A 18 -16.95 -5.00 -23.25
C ARG A 18 -17.73 -4.97 -21.93
N CYS A 19 -18.76 -5.81 -21.80
CA CYS A 19 -19.52 -5.96 -20.55
C CYS A 19 -18.66 -6.59 -19.44
N CYS A 20 -17.86 -7.61 -19.76
CA CYS A 20 -16.93 -8.24 -18.84
C CYS A 20 -15.87 -7.25 -18.34
N GLU A 21 -15.29 -6.44 -19.23
CA GLU A 21 -14.31 -5.40 -18.85
C GLU A 21 -14.95 -4.35 -17.94
N LEU A 22 -16.12 -3.80 -18.29
CA LEU A 22 -16.81 -2.81 -17.47
C LEU A 22 -17.21 -3.36 -16.09
N ARG A 23 -17.62 -4.62 -16.03
CA ARG A 23 -17.92 -5.31 -14.76
C ARG A 23 -16.67 -5.46 -13.91
N LEU A 24 -15.55 -5.85 -14.50
CA LEU A 24 -14.27 -5.97 -13.80
C LEU A 24 -13.81 -4.60 -13.26
N TRP A 25 -13.85 -3.54 -14.09
CA TRP A 25 -13.54 -2.18 -13.66
C TRP A 25 -14.44 -1.71 -12.50
N SER A 26 -15.73 -2.01 -12.57
CA SER A 26 -16.71 -1.64 -11.54
C SER A 26 -16.42 -2.35 -10.22
N GLN A 27 -16.16 -3.66 -10.25
CA GLN A 27 -15.83 -4.45 -9.06
C GLN A 27 -14.52 -4.02 -8.41
N THR A 28 -13.49 -3.75 -9.22
CA THR A 28 -12.19 -3.27 -8.71
C THR A 28 -12.33 -1.89 -8.06
N ARG A 29 -13.10 -0.97 -8.65
CA ARG A 29 -13.36 0.37 -8.10
C ARG A 29 -14.16 0.32 -6.78
N LEU A 30 -15.17 -0.54 -6.71
CA LEU A 30 -15.96 -0.72 -5.48
C LEU A 30 -15.08 -1.29 -4.36
N ARG A 31 -14.27 -2.31 -4.67
CA ARG A 31 -13.37 -2.93 -3.69
C ARG A 31 -12.35 -1.94 -3.14
N SER A 32 -11.72 -1.14 -4.01
CA SER A 32 -10.78 -0.11 -3.56
C SER A 32 -11.48 1.02 -2.79
N GLY A 33 -12.67 1.44 -3.21
CA GLY A 33 -13.47 2.44 -2.50
C GLY A 33 -13.87 2.00 -1.09
N ILE A 34 -14.30 0.74 -0.93
CA ILE A 34 -14.66 0.16 0.38
C ILE A 34 -13.43 0.08 1.30
N GLU A 35 -12.27 -0.33 0.78
CA GLU A 35 -11.05 -0.39 1.58
C GLU A 35 -10.61 0.99 2.08
N VAL A 36 -10.71 2.02 1.22
CA VAL A 36 -10.42 3.41 1.59
C VAL A 36 -11.39 3.90 2.66
N ALA A 37 -12.69 3.63 2.53
CA ALA A 37 -13.69 4.02 3.53
C ALA A 37 -13.45 3.35 4.89
N VAL A 38 -13.07 2.07 4.90
CA VAL A 38 -12.72 1.32 6.13
C VAL A 38 -11.49 1.93 6.79
N LYS A 39 -10.44 2.21 6.03
CA LYS A 39 -9.22 2.86 6.55
C LYS A 39 -9.51 4.28 7.05
N GLN A 40 -10.26 5.08 6.30
CA GLN A 40 -10.66 6.43 6.71
C GLN A 40 -11.44 6.41 8.03
N LYS A 41 -12.41 5.49 8.19
CA LYS A 41 -13.15 5.34 9.46
C LYS A 41 -12.20 5.05 10.63
N LEU A 42 -11.24 4.14 10.44
CA LEU A 42 -10.25 3.79 11.47
C LEU A 42 -9.35 4.98 11.86
N PHE A 43 -8.96 5.82 10.90
CA PHE A 43 -8.15 7.02 11.17
C PHE A 43 -8.96 8.18 11.77
N LEU A 44 -10.24 8.32 11.39
CA LEU A 44 -11.15 9.36 11.86
C LEU A 44 -11.79 9.06 13.22
N GLU A 45 -11.85 7.80 13.63
CA GLU A 45 -12.21 7.40 15.00
C GLU A 45 -11.38 8.23 15.98
N SER A 46 -12.01 9.08 16.78
CA SER A 46 -11.32 10.11 17.56
C SER A 46 -10.64 9.55 18.81
N ASN A 47 -9.69 8.64 18.63
CA ASN A 47 -8.83 8.13 19.70
C ASN A 47 -7.69 9.12 19.94
N ARG A 48 -7.37 9.40 21.21
CA ARG A 48 -6.21 10.23 21.62
C ARG A 48 -4.83 9.57 21.33
N ILE A 49 -4.78 8.61 20.40
CA ILE A 49 -3.60 7.82 20.06
C ILE A 49 -2.88 8.49 18.88
N PRO A 50 -1.56 8.71 18.95
CA PRO A 50 -0.82 9.35 17.88
C PRO A 50 -0.79 8.51 16.59
N LEU A 51 -0.74 9.20 15.44
CA LEU A 51 -0.91 8.62 14.10
C LEU A 51 0.05 7.45 13.79
N HIS A 52 1.27 7.47 14.34
CA HIS A 52 2.27 6.41 14.14
C HIS A 52 1.97 5.11 14.92
N LEU A 53 1.12 5.15 15.94
CA LEU A 53 0.58 3.96 16.63
C LEU A 53 -0.79 3.53 16.07
N LYS A 54 -1.49 4.43 15.35
CA LYS A 54 -2.78 4.17 14.72
C LYS A 54 -2.69 3.13 13.59
N GLY A 55 -1.51 2.94 13.00
CA GLY A 55 -1.19 1.88 12.02
C GLY A 55 -1.03 0.47 12.62
N GLY A 56 -1.27 0.31 13.92
CA GLY A 56 -1.19 -0.97 14.63
C GLY A 56 0.22 -1.32 15.14
N VAL A 57 0.39 -2.56 15.59
CA VAL A 57 1.61 -3.07 16.24
C VAL A 57 2.86 -2.94 15.36
N ALA A 58 2.69 -3.04 14.04
CA ALA A 58 3.78 -2.87 13.08
C ALA A 58 4.45 -1.48 13.16
N GLY A 59 3.66 -0.42 13.42
CA GLY A 59 4.19 0.94 13.58
C GLY A 59 5.06 1.10 14.83
N ALA A 60 4.66 0.48 15.93
CA ALA A 60 5.43 0.47 17.17
C ALA A 60 6.74 -0.34 17.03
N LEU A 61 6.68 -1.50 16.38
CA LEU A 61 7.87 -2.33 16.13
C LEU A 61 8.88 -1.61 15.24
N LEU A 62 8.40 -0.99 14.14
CA LEU A 62 9.25 -0.25 13.22
C LEU A 62 9.89 0.98 13.90
N TYR A 63 9.13 1.69 14.73
CA TYR A 63 9.65 2.78 15.54
C TYR A 63 10.77 2.32 16.50
N SER A 64 10.54 1.24 17.24
CA SER A 64 11.54 0.69 18.16
C SER A 64 12.81 0.25 17.42
N ALA A 65 12.66 -0.44 16.29
CA ALA A 65 13.79 -0.88 15.46
C ALA A 65 14.62 0.30 14.92
N THR A 66 13.95 1.32 14.37
CA THR A 66 14.64 2.50 13.82
C THR A 66 15.32 3.34 14.89
N MET A 67 14.74 3.43 16.09
CA MET A 67 15.34 4.12 17.22
C MET A 67 16.63 3.41 17.66
N ILE A 68 16.58 2.09 17.86
CA ILE A 68 17.74 1.28 18.27
C ILE A 68 18.84 1.39 17.21
N LEU A 69 18.49 1.27 15.93
CA LEU A 69 19.46 1.36 14.85
C LEU A 69 20.13 2.74 14.81
N ARG A 70 19.34 3.83 14.89
CA ARG A 70 19.87 5.20 14.79
C ARG A 70 20.76 5.56 15.98
N VAL A 71 20.32 5.24 17.20
CA VAL A 71 21.09 5.49 18.42
C VAL A 71 22.33 4.60 18.48
N GLY A 72 22.19 3.31 18.18
CA GLY A 72 23.29 2.35 18.15
C GLY A 72 24.38 2.74 17.14
N CYS A 73 24.00 3.12 15.92
CA CYS A 73 24.95 3.59 14.92
C CYS A 73 25.69 4.86 15.38
N ARG A 74 25.00 5.79 16.05
CA ARG A 74 25.62 7.03 16.52
C ARG A 74 26.55 6.80 17.70
N LEU A 75 26.17 5.94 18.64
CA LEU A 75 27.03 5.53 19.75
C LEU A 75 28.28 4.80 19.25
N TYR A 76 28.13 3.92 18.25
CA TYR A 76 29.26 3.25 17.60
C TYR A 76 30.23 4.26 16.97
N GLN A 77 29.72 5.21 16.19
CA GLN A 77 30.56 6.26 15.59
C GLN A 77 31.27 7.11 16.64
N LEU A 78 30.57 7.46 17.73
CA LEU A 78 31.17 8.21 18.84
C LEU A 78 32.29 7.43 19.51
N ALA A 79 32.08 6.13 19.76
CA ALA A 79 33.08 5.25 20.36
C ALA A 79 34.31 5.07 19.46
N VAL A 80 34.13 4.99 18.14
CA VAL A 80 35.24 4.94 17.18
C VAL A 80 35.98 6.29 17.12
N ALA A 81 35.26 7.42 17.22
CA ALA A 81 35.85 8.75 17.21
C ALA A 81 36.56 9.12 18.52
N SER A 82 36.16 8.54 19.66
CA SER A 82 36.78 8.84 20.96
C SER A 82 38.20 8.30 21.11
N PHE A 83 38.59 7.30 20.33
CA PHE A 83 39.95 6.80 20.32
C PHE A 83 40.77 7.50 19.22
N PRO A 84 41.94 8.10 19.55
CA PRO A 84 42.79 8.71 18.56
C PRO A 84 43.28 7.64 17.59
N ARG A 85 42.94 7.78 16.31
CA ARG A 85 43.42 6.88 15.25
C ARG A 85 44.87 7.27 14.94
N LYS A 86 45.80 6.31 15.03
CA LYS A 86 47.18 6.51 14.55
C LYS A 86 47.11 6.75 13.04
N GLN A 87 47.47 7.96 12.63
CA GLN A 87 47.74 8.29 11.23
C GLN A 87 49.11 7.68 10.91
N VAL A 88 49.15 6.80 9.91
CA VAL A 88 50.40 6.27 9.36
C VAL A 88 50.99 7.31 8.43
#